data_AF-A0A7Y5XYJ6-F1
#
_entry.id   AF-A0A7Y5XYJ6-F1
#
_cell.length_a   1.000
_cell.length_b   1.000
_cell.length_c   1.000
_cell.angle_alpha   90.00
_cell.angle_beta   90.00
_cell.angle_gamma   90.00
#
_symmetry.space_group_name_H-M   'P 1'
#
loop_
_entity.id
_entity.type
_entity.pdbx_description
1 polymer ?
#
loop_
_entity_poly.entity_id
_entity_poly.type
_entity_poly.pdbx_seq_one_letter_code
_entity_poly.pdbx_strand_id
1 'polypeptide(L)'
;MPVRNHYRVTKYDPAQRDASGAFTGEDWTALSDVGKSFNGEQLSLSTYLDMEATHLVVVASFLDESATSLVVAEGVENHNQTFGVTEDAQLSPIEAT
;
A
#
# COMPACT_ATOMS: atom_id res chain seq x y z
N MET A 1 5.36 15.17 17.21
CA MET A 1 6.53 14.29 17.48
C MET A 1 7.20 14.02 16.13
N PRO A 2 8.51 14.20 15.96
CA PRO A 2 9.17 13.78 14.73
C PRO A 2 9.04 12.25 14.59
N VAL A 3 8.62 11.79 13.40
CA VAL A 3 8.53 10.35 13.08
C VAL A 3 9.96 9.80 13.07
N ARG A 4 10.28 8.89 14.01
CA ARG A 4 11.65 8.36 14.16
C ARG A 4 11.93 7.18 13.22
N ASN A 5 10.88 6.45 12.83
CA ASN A 5 10.97 5.30 11.94
C ASN A 5 9.94 5.48 10.82
N HIS A 6 10.39 5.62 9.58
CA HIS A 6 9.54 5.75 8.40
C HIS A 6 10.01 4.76 7.34
N TYR A 7 9.13 3.85 6.94
CA TYR A 7 9.38 2.84 5.92
C TYR A 7 8.44 3.08 4.75
N ARG A 8 8.95 3.02 3.53
CA ARG A 8 8.14 3.02 2.32
C ARG A 8 7.90 1.59 1.88
N VAL A 9 6.63 1.17 1.89
CA VAL A 9 6.19 -0.11 1.36
C VAL A 9 5.83 0.07 -0.11
N THR A 10 6.16 -0.90 -0.95
CA THR A 10 5.91 -0.85 -2.40
C THR A 10 5.75 -2.25 -2.93
N LYS A 11 4.83 -2.47 -3.87
CA LYS A 11 4.68 -3.76 -4.57
C LYS A 11 5.84 -4.07 -5.53
N TYR A 12 6.59 -3.04 -5.91
CA TYR A 12 7.69 -3.12 -6.86
C TYR A 12 9.05 -3.11 -6.21
N ASP A 13 10.06 -3.54 -6.98
CA ASP A 13 11.46 -3.31 -6.66
C ASP A 13 11.73 -1.81 -6.39
N PRO A 14 12.12 -1.44 -5.15
CA PRO A 14 12.43 -0.07 -4.79
C PRO A 14 13.57 0.56 -5.61
N ALA A 15 14.43 -0.25 -6.24
CA ALA A 15 15.53 0.22 -7.09
C ALA A 15 15.05 0.81 -8.43
N GLN A 16 13.81 0.53 -8.85
CA GLN A 16 13.21 1.05 -10.09
C GLN A 16 12.60 2.46 -9.90
N ARG A 17 13.25 3.29 -9.10
CA ARG A 17 12.81 4.66 -8.84
C ARG A 17 13.88 5.64 -9.23
N ASP A 18 13.45 6.76 -9.78
CA ASP A 18 14.37 7.85 -10.12
C ASP A 18 14.77 8.66 -8.88
N ALA A 19 15.59 9.69 -9.11
CA ALA A 19 16.07 10.59 -8.07
C ALA A 19 14.95 11.41 -7.38
N SER A 20 13.77 11.53 -8.01
CA SER A 20 12.58 12.15 -7.40
C SER A 20 11.77 11.17 -6.55
N GLY A 21 12.09 9.87 -6.62
CA GLY A 21 11.40 8.79 -5.94
C GLY A 21 10.21 8.23 -6.71
N ALA A 22 9.94 8.71 -7.92
CA ALA A 22 8.91 8.20 -8.81
C ALA A 22 9.29 6.81 -9.34
N PHE A 23 8.31 5.90 -9.41
CA PHE A 23 8.52 4.59 -10.05
C PHE A 23 8.61 4.76 -11.57
N THR A 24 9.59 4.12 -12.19
CA THR A 24 9.88 4.26 -13.62
C THR A 24 9.72 2.96 -14.42
N GLY A 25 9.22 1.88 -13.80
CA GLY A 25 8.94 0.62 -14.48
C GLY A 25 7.61 0.66 -15.25
N GLU A 26 7.38 -0.35 -16.09
CA GLU A 26 6.15 -0.52 -16.88
C GLU A 26 5.16 -1.44 -16.15
N ASP A 27 4.41 -0.87 -15.21
CA ASP A 27 3.39 -1.59 -14.44
C ASP A 27 2.34 -0.61 -13.84
N TRP A 28 1.22 -1.11 -13.32
CA TRP A 28 0.07 -0.31 -12.85
C TRP A 28 0.29 0.33 -11.48
N THR A 29 0.10 1.64 -11.36
CA THR A 29 0.47 2.38 -10.15
C THR A 29 -0.68 2.90 -9.32
N ALA A 30 -1.91 2.87 -9.85
CA ALA A 30 -3.08 3.43 -9.19
C ALA A 30 -4.37 2.73 -9.64
N LEU A 31 -5.46 2.94 -8.89
CA LEU A 31 -6.80 2.45 -9.26
C LEU A 31 -7.22 2.85 -10.70
N SER A 32 -6.78 4.03 -11.15
CA SER A 32 -7.08 4.54 -12.51
C SER A 32 -6.47 3.72 -13.65
N ASP A 33 -5.60 2.75 -13.32
CA ASP A 33 -5.01 1.81 -14.27
C ASP A 33 -5.83 0.53 -14.46
N VAL A 34 -6.88 0.30 -13.66
CA VAL A 34 -7.78 -0.85 -13.84
C VAL A 34 -8.38 -0.83 -15.24
N GLY A 35 -8.32 -1.98 -15.92
CA GLY A 35 -8.73 -2.15 -17.32
C GLY A 35 -7.64 -1.86 -18.35
N LYS A 36 -6.49 -1.29 -17.96
CA LYS A 36 -5.31 -1.15 -18.84
C LYS A 36 -4.49 -2.44 -18.82
N SER A 37 -3.65 -2.63 -19.85
CA SER A 37 -2.77 -3.80 -19.97
C SER A 37 -1.32 -3.46 -19.65
N PHE A 38 -0.67 -4.32 -18.88
CA PHE A 38 0.73 -4.24 -18.49
C PHE A 38 1.37 -5.62 -18.71
N ASN A 39 2.51 -5.67 -19.40
CA ASN A 39 3.20 -6.93 -19.72
C ASN A 39 2.32 -8.01 -20.38
N GLY A 40 1.32 -7.59 -21.17
CA GLY A 40 0.39 -8.48 -21.86
C GLY A 40 -0.82 -8.94 -21.03
N GLU A 41 -0.94 -8.54 -19.77
CA GLU A 41 -2.06 -8.86 -18.88
C GLU A 41 -2.90 -7.61 -18.58
N GLN A 42 -4.22 -7.73 -18.56
CA GLN A 42 -5.10 -6.62 -18.18
C GLN A 42 -5.26 -6.58 -16.66
N LEU A 43 -5.06 -5.40 -16.06
CA LEU A 43 -5.31 -5.21 -14.64
C LEU A 43 -6.81 -5.32 -14.35
N SER A 44 -7.19 -6.35 -13.58
CA SER A 44 -8.54 -6.50 -13.06
C SER A 44 -8.73 -5.73 -11.75
N LEU A 45 -9.98 -5.37 -11.44
CA LEU A 45 -10.30 -4.74 -10.15
C LEU A 45 -9.96 -5.65 -8.96
N SER A 46 -10.20 -6.97 -9.09
CA SER A 46 -9.87 -7.92 -8.02
C SER A 46 -8.37 -7.97 -7.77
N THR A 47 -7.54 -8.03 -8.83
CA THR A 47 -6.08 -8.00 -8.69
C THR A 47 -5.59 -6.74 -7.99
N TYR A 48 -6.19 -5.58 -8.32
CA TYR A 48 -5.88 -4.33 -7.64
C TYR A 48 -6.26 -4.39 -6.15
N LEU A 49 -7.48 -4.81 -5.82
CA LEU A 49 -7.97 -4.90 -4.44
C LEU A 49 -7.19 -5.93 -3.60
N ASP A 50 -6.77 -7.05 -4.18
CA ASP A 50 -5.94 -8.06 -3.50
C ASP A 50 -4.58 -7.46 -3.08
N MET A 51 -4.01 -6.60 -3.93
CA MET A 51 -2.78 -5.88 -3.57
C MET A 51 -3.01 -4.82 -2.49
N GLU A 52 -4.12 -4.07 -2.55
CA GLU A 52 -4.46 -3.10 -1.49
C GLU A 52 -4.67 -3.82 -0.14
N ALA A 53 -5.34 -4.98 -0.14
CA ALA A 53 -5.48 -5.82 1.04
C ALA A 53 -4.11 -6.27 1.58
N THR A 54 -3.16 -6.61 0.70
CA THR A 54 -1.79 -6.96 1.10
C THR A 54 -1.08 -5.79 1.80
N HIS A 55 -1.27 -4.55 1.35
CA HIS A 55 -0.73 -3.37 2.04
C HIS A 55 -1.33 -3.20 3.45
N LEU A 56 -2.62 -3.48 3.64
CA LEU A 56 -3.24 -3.44 4.97
C LEU A 56 -2.64 -4.51 5.91
N VAL A 57 -2.38 -5.72 5.40
CA VAL A 57 -1.70 -6.78 6.17
C VAL A 57 -0.30 -6.35 6.59
N VAL A 58 0.45 -5.67 5.72
CA VAL A 58 1.78 -5.14 6.06
C VAL A 58 1.70 -4.10 7.19
N VAL A 59 0.74 -3.17 7.12
CA VAL A 59 0.54 -2.17 8.19
C VAL A 59 0.18 -2.83 9.52
N ALA A 60 -0.70 -3.83 9.52
CA ALA A 60 -1.04 -4.60 10.70
C ALA A 60 0.17 -5.37 11.26
N SER A 61 1.01 -5.93 10.40
CA SER A 61 2.24 -6.63 10.80
C SER A 61 3.23 -5.68 11.46
N PHE A 62 3.37 -4.45 10.95
CA PHE A 62 4.19 -3.44 11.62
C PHE A 62 3.67 -3.08 13.02
N LEU A 63 2.34 -2.99 13.19
CA LEU A 63 1.75 -2.68 14.50
C LEU A 63 2.08 -3.79 15.51
N ASP A 64 1.88 -5.05 15.13
CA ASP A 64 2.14 -6.23 15.96
C ASP A 64 3.64 -6.38 16.29
N GLU A 65 4.52 -6.28 15.30
CA GLU A 65 5.96 -6.51 15.48
C GLU A 65 6.70 -5.37 16.19
N SER A 66 6.26 -4.13 16.02
CA SER A 66 7.01 -2.97 16.55
C SER A 66 6.74 -2.69 18.04
N ALA A 67 5.80 -3.40 18.67
CA ALA A 67 5.34 -3.16 20.04
C ALA A 67 4.95 -1.68 20.29
N THR A 68 4.39 -1.03 19.27
CA THR A 68 3.83 0.33 19.36
C THR A 68 2.32 0.27 19.47
N SER A 69 1.70 1.31 20.03
CA SER A 69 0.24 1.42 20.11
C SER A 69 -0.40 2.05 18.86
N LEU A 70 0.42 2.58 17.93
CA LEU A 70 -0.04 3.28 16.74
C LEU A 70 0.97 3.14 15.59
N VAL A 71 0.46 2.72 14.43
CA VAL A 71 1.12 2.84 13.12
C VAL A 71 0.24 3.70 12.22
N VAL A 72 0.89 4.56 11.44
CA VAL A 72 0.23 5.47 10.51
C VAL A 72 0.74 5.20 9.11
N ALA A 73 -0.18 5.00 8.16
CA ALA A 73 0.10 4.95 6.73
C ALA A 73 -0.17 6.32 6.11
N GLU A 74 0.79 6.86 5.38
CA GLU A 74 0.70 8.14 4.70
C GLU A 74 0.85 7.95 3.19
N GLY A 75 0.17 8.79 2.40
CA GLY A 75 0.31 8.77 0.94
C GLY A 75 -0.30 7.55 0.25
N VAL A 76 -1.31 6.92 0.87
CA VAL A 76 -2.08 5.81 0.29
C VAL A 76 -2.96 6.36 -0.83
N GLU A 77 -2.59 6.09 -2.10
CA GLU A 77 -3.21 6.55 -3.36
C GLU A 77 -3.27 8.09 -3.55
N ASN A 78 -3.44 8.85 -2.48
CA ASN A 78 -3.45 10.30 -2.43
C ASN A 78 -2.37 10.78 -1.46
N HIS A 79 -1.37 11.47 -2.01
CA HIS A 79 -0.21 11.98 -1.30
C HIS A 79 -0.53 13.00 -0.17
N ASN A 80 -1.80 13.40 -0.05
CA ASN A 80 -2.29 14.34 0.97
C ASN A 80 -3.17 13.67 2.05
N GLN A 81 -3.29 12.34 2.06
CA GLN A 81 -4.12 11.61 3.04
C GLN A 81 -3.29 10.73 3.98
N THR A 82 -3.78 10.64 5.22
CA THR A 82 -3.16 9.89 6.31
C THR A 82 -4.20 8.94 6.90
N PHE A 83 -3.84 7.67 7.07
CA PHE A 83 -4.67 6.61 7.62
C PHE A 83 -3.97 6.02 8.86
N GLY A 84 -4.68 5.90 9.98
CA GLY A 84 -4.13 5.36 11.23
C GLY A 84 -4.74 4.02 11.60
N VAL A 85 -3.92 3.12 12.15
CA VAL A 85 -4.37 1.85 12.74
C VAL A 85 -3.96 1.82 14.22
N THR A 86 -4.93 1.58 15.10
CA THR A 86 -4.74 1.45 16.55
C THR A 86 -4.88 0.00 16.99
N GLU A 87 -4.37 -0.39 18.17
CA GLU A 87 -4.39 -1.77 18.70
C GLU A 87 -5.79 -2.45 18.76
N ASP A 88 -6.89 -1.70 18.63
CA ASP A 88 -8.27 -2.24 18.58
C ASP A 88 -8.94 -2.19 17.18
N ALA A 89 -8.19 -1.81 16.14
CA ALA A 89 -8.72 -1.73 14.79
C ALA A 89 -8.90 -3.14 14.20
N GLN A 90 -10.11 -3.66 14.22
CA GLN A 90 -10.43 -4.90 13.49
C GLN A 90 -10.38 -4.65 11.98
N LEU A 91 -9.40 -5.22 11.29
CA LEU A 91 -9.49 -5.48 9.86
C LEU A 91 -10.42 -6.68 9.68
N SER A 92 -11.71 -6.43 9.45
CA SER A 92 -12.66 -7.50 9.11
C SER A 92 -12.35 -8.04 7.70
N PRO A 93 -12.39 -9.37 7.48
CA PRO A 93 -12.32 -9.94 6.14
C PRO A 93 -13.43 -9.36 5.26
N ILE A 94 -13.08 -8.99 4.04
CA ILE A 94 -14.08 -8.67 3.01
C ILE A 94 -14.76 -10.00 2.67
N GLU A 95 -15.98 -10.22 3.16
CA GLU A 95 -16.81 -11.31 2.65
C GLU A 95 -17.21 -10.98 1.21
N ALA A 96 -16.65 -11.73 0.27
CA ALA A 96 -17.06 -11.68 -1.12
C ALA A 96 -18.51 -12.21 -1.23
N THR A 97 -19.43 -11.36 -1.69
CA THR A 97 -20.81 -11.73 -2.08
C THR A 97 -20.84 -12.17 -3.54
#